data_AF-A0A9X1XHV8-F1
#
_entry.id   AF-A0A9X1XHV8-F1
#
_cell.length_a   1.000
_cell.length_b   1.000
_cell.length_c   1.000
_cell.angle_alpha   90.00
_cell.angle_beta   90.00
_cell.angle_gamma   90.00
#
_symmetry.space_group_name_H-M   'P 1'
#
loop_
_entity.id
_entity.type
_entity.pdbx_description
1 polymer ?
#
loop_
_entity_poly.entity_id
_entity_poly.type
_entity_poly.pdbx_seq_one_letter_code
_entity_poly.pdbx_strand_id
1 'polypeptide(L)'
;MTNYWIRWVALFCVFTLSGCSLLEVKIDSQTTPLTKQELNMRLMTREFAQQFFAQVEQTADMMALSYSEDDTFNQSHLLLWKINASEGLQGAAYQVAPMAGLIDTWVFSYQMTKFFESGAGQALFAQDDALMASKQLSMEMDQLAKGVLKGSAFQSTQAFVVQFAQENPFSDISFTRTPAYRKWLESNDINGDEAVATLGTMPEALGDVSDKLSLVSEQTPKVMTWKAQLLALNSSLSGAELTATLQSIQESSQSFQDFVENNPEYMRNLAEQMAIELQPLVDDIDTKTNDKLSQLSIERQALEKMVEKERIELISMIERERKAIAVIVSNERERFTQDIDQMSQDIVTLAIEKLIELIKSVLLYFVLFILTIFFAPLGLGYYLGKRASTKA
;
A
#
# COMPACT_ATOMS: atom_id res chain seq x y z
N MET A 1 -7.54 -86.61 -3.27
CA MET A 1 -6.81 -85.68 -2.34
C MET A 1 -6.19 -84.48 -3.08
N THR A 2 -6.78 -84.00 -4.18
CA THR A 2 -6.16 -82.96 -5.04
C THR A 2 -6.96 -81.65 -5.12
N ASN A 3 -8.20 -81.60 -4.64
CA ASN A 3 -9.05 -80.40 -4.74
C ASN A 3 -9.03 -79.47 -3.51
N TYR A 4 -8.51 -79.93 -2.37
CA TYR A 4 -8.40 -79.06 -1.18
C TYR A 4 -7.19 -78.13 -1.27
N TRP A 5 -6.06 -78.59 -1.81
CA TRP A 5 -4.83 -77.81 -1.90
C TRP A 5 -4.98 -76.58 -2.83
N ILE A 6 -5.68 -76.75 -3.96
CA ILE A 6 -5.97 -75.66 -4.91
C ILE A 6 -6.90 -74.60 -4.30
N ARG A 7 -7.87 -75.00 -3.44
CA ARG A 7 -8.77 -74.06 -2.76
C ARG A 7 -8.04 -73.25 -1.69
N TRP A 8 -7.08 -73.83 -0.97
CA TRP A 8 -6.28 -73.10 0.02
C TRP A 8 -5.27 -72.14 -0.61
N VAL A 9 -4.66 -72.50 -1.75
CA VAL A 9 -3.77 -71.60 -2.50
C VAL A 9 -4.56 -70.44 -3.12
N ALA A 10 -5.76 -70.71 -3.67
CA ALA A 10 -6.62 -69.65 -4.19
C ALA A 10 -7.12 -68.70 -3.07
N LEU A 11 -7.43 -69.21 -1.88
CA LEU A 11 -7.81 -68.36 -0.74
C LEU A 11 -6.64 -67.47 -0.26
N PHE A 12 -5.41 -68.01 -0.24
CA PHE A 12 -4.23 -67.26 0.21
C PHE A 12 -3.80 -66.17 -0.79
N CYS A 13 -3.99 -66.39 -2.10
CA CYS A 13 -3.77 -65.35 -3.11
C CYS A 13 -4.81 -64.21 -3.03
N VAL A 14 -6.05 -64.48 -2.63
CA VAL A 14 -7.07 -63.41 -2.49
C VAL A 14 -6.80 -62.51 -1.27
N PHE A 15 -6.21 -63.04 -0.20
CA PHE A 15 -5.84 -62.23 0.98
C PHE A 15 -4.60 -61.34 0.76
N THR A 16 -3.70 -61.68 -0.15
CA THR A 16 -2.52 -60.85 -0.47
C THR A 16 -2.81 -59.76 -1.51
N LEU A 17 -3.88 -59.92 -2.30
CA LEU A 17 -4.35 -58.92 -3.28
C LEU A 17 -5.32 -57.88 -2.68
N SER A 18 -5.75 -58.05 -1.42
CA SER A 18 -6.66 -57.13 -0.74
C SER A 18 -5.93 -56.05 0.10
N GLY A 19 -4.60 -56.01 0.05
CA GLY A 19 -3.75 -55.09 0.83
C GLY A 19 -3.38 -53.77 0.13
N CYS A 20 -3.80 -53.55 -1.11
CA CYS A 20 -3.46 -52.34 -1.88
C CYS A 20 -4.63 -51.36 -2.02
N SER A 21 -5.60 -51.40 -1.13
CA SER A 21 -6.65 -50.37 -1.07
C SER A 21 -6.51 -49.61 0.23
N LEU A 22 -6.29 -48.30 0.07
CA LEU A 22 -6.51 -47.28 1.10
C LEU A 22 -5.43 -47.11 2.18
N LEU A 23 -4.17 -46.95 1.76
CA LEU A 23 -3.34 -45.92 2.39
C LEU A 23 -3.47 -44.65 1.53
N GLU A 24 -4.67 -44.08 1.50
CA GLU A 24 -4.85 -42.68 1.12
C GLU A 24 -4.27 -41.89 2.28
N VAL A 25 -2.94 -41.75 2.27
CA VAL A 25 -2.24 -40.77 3.09
C VAL A 25 -2.80 -39.44 2.61
N LYS A 26 -3.83 -38.95 3.30
CA LYS A 26 -4.16 -37.53 3.31
C LYS A 26 -2.94 -36.84 3.89
N ILE A 27 -1.95 -36.62 3.03
CA ILE A 27 -1.05 -35.51 3.22
C ILE A 27 -2.02 -34.34 3.16
N ASP A 28 -2.40 -33.83 4.33
CA ASP A 28 -2.97 -32.49 4.49
C ASP A 28 -1.90 -31.52 3.97
N SER A 29 -1.68 -31.51 2.65
CA SER A 29 -1.11 -30.32 2.02
C SER A 29 -2.16 -29.27 2.31
N GLN A 30 -1.81 -28.26 3.08
CA GLN A 30 -2.66 -27.13 3.44
C GLN A 30 -2.95 -26.27 2.19
N THR A 31 -3.34 -26.88 1.08
CA THR A 31 -3.58 -26.21 -0.19
C THR A 31 -5.08 -26.15 -0.41
N THR A 32 -5.63 -24.95 -0.19
CA THR A 32 -7.00 -24.65 -0.59
C THR A 32 -7.03 -24.48 -2.11
N PRO A 33 -7.87 -25.25 -2.84
CA PRO A 33 -8.01 -25.08 -4.29
C PRO A 33 -8.53 -23.68 -4.60
N LEU A 34 -8.09 -23.14 -5.74
CA LEU A 34 -8.54 -21.82 -6.16
C LEU A 34 -10.04 -21.83 -6.45
N THR A 35 -10.70 -20.75 -6.08
CA THR A 35 -12.10 -20.54 -6.45
C THR A 35 -12.22 -20.34 -7.96
N LYS A 36 -13.41 -20.60 -8.51
CA LYS A 36 -13.71 -20.32 -9.92
C LYS A 36 -13.44 -18.87 -10.31
N GLN A 37 -13.67 -17.93 -9.38
CA GLN A 37 -13.40 -16.52 -9.61
C GLN A 37 -11.89 -16.25 -9.71
N GLU A 38 -11.08 -16.84 -8.85
CA GLU A 38 -9.62 -16.71 -8.86
C GLU A 38 -8.99 -17.35 -10.11
N LEU A 39 -9.47 -18.53 -10.53
CA LEU A 39 -9.04 -19.17 -11.77
C LEU A 39 -9.37 -18.29 -12.99
N ASN A 40 -10.60 -17.78 -13.08
CA ASN A 40 -10.99 -16.86 -14.14
C ASN A 40 -10.15 -15.57 -14.11
N MET A 41 -9.89 -15.02 -12.93
CA MET A 41 -9.07 -13.82 -12.76
C MET A 41 -7.64 -14.04 -13.27
N ARG A 42 -7.02 -15.16 -12.90
CA ARG A 42 -5.68 -15.53 -13.38
C ARG A 42 -5.67 -15.68 -14.90
N LEU A 43 -6.62 -16.42 -15.46
CA LEU A 43 -6.73 -16.66 -16.90
C LEU A 43 -6.89 -15.33 -17.66
N MET A 44 -7.89 -14.53 -17.29
CA MET A 44 -8.18 -13.27 -17.97
C MET A 44 -7.02 -12.28 -17.87
N THR A 45 -6.38 -12.16 -16.69
CA THR A 45 -5.24 -11.24 -16.50
C THR A 45 -4.06 -11.63 -17.40
N ARG A 46 -3.81 -12.94 -17.60
CA ARG A 46 -2.75 -13.43 -18.50
C ARG A 46 -3.09 -13.24 -19.96
N GLU A 47 -4.34 -13.46 -20.34
CA GLU A 47 -4.82 -13.17 -21.69
C GLU A 47 -4.67 -11.67 -22.03
N PHE A 48 -5.03 -10.80 -21.08
CA PHE A 48 -4.79 -9.36 -21.21
C PHE A 48 -3.30 -9.03 -21.35
N ALA A 49 -2.41 -9.70 -20.60
CA ALA A 49 -0.98 -9.47 -20.74
C ALA A 49 -0.50 -9.76 -22.17
N GLN A 50 -0.96 -10.84 -22.80
CA GLN A 50 -0.63 -11.16 -24.19
C GLN A 50 -1.17 -10.11 -25.17
N GLN A 51 -2.41 -9.66 -24.98
CA GLN A 51 -2.99 -8.56 -25.78
C GLN A 51 -2.21 -7.26 -25.63
N PHE A 52 -1.79 -6.94 -24.40
CA PHE A 52 -0.98 -5.78 -24.10
C PHE A 52 0.37 -5.83 -24.81
N PHE A 53 1.09 -6.96 -24.75
CA PHE A 53 2.38 -7.10 -25.41
C PHE A 53 2.25 -6.87 -26.92
N ALA A 54 1.24 -7.48 -27.55
CA ALA A 54 0.97 -7.33 -28.97
C ALA A 54 0.63 -5.87 -29.33
N GLN A 55 -0.23 -5.21 -28.55
CA GLN A 55 -0.64 -3.83 -28.83
C GLN A 55 0.53 -2.85 -28.68
N VAL A 56 1.37 -3.00 -27.64
CA VAL A 56 2.57 -2.17 -27.46
C VAL A 56 3.55 -2.41 -28.60
N GLU A 57 3.83 -3.68 -28.93
CA GLU A 57 4.72 -4.05 -30.03
C GLU A 57 4.26 -3.44 -31.36
N GLN A 58 3.01 -3.68 -31.74
CA GLN A 58 2.44 -3.18 -32.99
C GLN A 58 2.45 -1.65 -33.06
N THR A 59 2.10 -0.97 -31.96
CA THR A 59 2.06 0.48 -31.93
C THR A 59 3.47 1.06 -32.07
N ALA A 60 4.43 0.52 -31.32
CA ALA A 60 5.81 0.96 -31.39
C ALA A 60 6.43 0.72 -32.79
N ASP A 61 6.15 -0.43 -33.41
CA ASP A 61 6.64 -0.75 -34.75
C ASP A 61 6.02 0.17 -35.82
N MET A 62 4.73 0.50 -35.69
CA MET A 62 4.10 1.49 -36.56
C MET A 62 4.70 2.89 -36.39
N MET A 63 4.94 3.31 -35.15
CA MET A 63 5.59 4.58 -34.86
C MET A 63 7.03 4.62 -35.40
N ALA A 64 7.76 3.50 -35.36
CA ALA A 64 9.13 3.41 -35.87
C ALA A 64 9.22 3.78 -37.36
N LEU A 65 8.19 3.45 -38.16
CA LEU A 65 8.10 3.80 -39.59
C LEU A 65 7.97 5.31 -39.85
N SER A 66 7.56 6.08 -38.84
CA SER A 66 7.42 7.55 -38.96
C SER A 66 8.71 8.30 -38.64
N TYR A 67 9.71 7.63 -38.05
CA TYR A 67 11.03 8.19 -37.78
C TYR A 67 12.02 7.77 -38.88
N SER A 68 13.05 8.59 -39.10
CA SER A 68 14.16 8.19 -39.97
C SER A 68 14.89 6.99 -39.37
N GLU A 69 15.50 6.14 -40.21
CA GLU A 69 16.37 5.06 -39.75
C GLU A 69 17.61 5.62 -39.01
N ASP A 70 18.05 6.82 -39.36
CA ASP A 70 19.16 7.52 -38.70
C ASP A 70 18.76 8.21 -37.39
N ASP A 71 17.46 8.23 -37.04
CA ASP A 71 16.96 8.82 -35.79
C ASP A 71 17.15 7.86 -34.62
N THR A 72 18.41 7.66 -34.24
CA THR A 72 18.80 6.75 -33.17
C THR A 72 18.12 7.07 -31.84
N PHE A 73 17.81 8.34 -31.58
CA PHE A 73 17.15 8.78 -30.36
C PHE A 73 15.72 8.23 -30.26
N ASN A 74 14.86 8.51 -31.25
CA ASN A 74 13.46 8.08 -31.19
C ASN A 74 13.33 6.56 -31.36
N GLN A 75 14.14 5.96 -32.24
CA GLN A 75 14.17 4.50 -32.43
C GLN A 75 14.58 3.78 -31.13
N SER A 76 15.57 4.31 -30.40
CA SER A 76 15.96 3.75 -29.09
C SER A 76 14.85 3.85 -28.05
N HIS A 77 14.12 4.97 -27.99
CA HIS A 77 13.01 5.14 -27.04
C HIS A 77 11.83 4.23 -27.35
N LEU A 78 11.54 3.96 -28.63
CA LEU A 78 10.53 2.97 -29.00
C LEU A 78 10.92 1.55 -28.55
N LEU A 79 12.17 1.15 -28.74
CA LEU A 79 12.67 -0.14 -28.26
C LEU A 79 12.64 -0.23 -26.73
N LEU A 80 13.06 0.82 -26.04
CA LEU A 80 12.99 0.90 -24.58
C LEU A 80 11.53 0.80 -24.09
N TRP A 81 10.59 1.44 -24.78
CA TRP A 81 9.17 1.30 -24.46
C TRP A 81 8.71 -0.16 -24.59
N LYS A 82 8.99 -0.83 -25.73
CA LYS A 82 8.64 -2.25 -25.94
C LYS A 82 9.21 -3.14 -24.84
N ILE A 83 10.51 -3.00 -24.57
CA ILE A 83 11.22 -3.82 -23.57
C ILE A 83 10.63 -3.62 -22.17
N ASN A 84 10.56 -2.36 -21.71
CA ASN A 84 10.19 -2.06 -20.34
C ASN A 84 8.69 -2.25 -20.08
N ALA A 85 7.83 -2.00 -21.07
CA ALA A 85 6.41 -2.30 -20.97
C ALA A 85 6.16 -3.81 -20.86
N SER A 86 6.82 -4.62 -21.69
CA SER A 86 6.67 -6.07 -21.67
C SER A 86 7.22 -6.68 -20.38
N GLU A 87 8.45 -6.34 -19.97
CA GLU A 87 9.06 -6.88 -18.75
C GLU A 87 8.32 -6.39 -17.49
N GLY A 88 7.94 -5.11 -17.46
CA GLY A 88 7.19 -4.51 -16.35
C GLY A 88 5.82 -5.14 -16.16
N LEU A 89 5.04 -5.29 -17.24
CA LEU A 89 3.72 -5.91 -17.16
C LEU A 89 3.81 -7.41 -16.92
N GLN A 90 4.78 -8.13 -17.49
CA GLN A 90 5.01 -9.54 -17.19
C GLN A 90 5.19 -9.75 -15.67
N GLY A 91 6.01 -8.91 -15.03
CA GLY A 91 6.19 -8.94 -13.57
C GLY A 91 4.92 -8.60 -12.78
N ALA A 92 3.99 -7.82 -13.35
CA ALA A 92 2.71 -7.47 -12.74
C ALA A 92 1.65 -8.57 -12.92
N ALA A 93 1.52 -9.15 -14.12
CA ALA A 93 0.46 -10.11 -14.46
C ALA A 93 0.73 -11.53 -13.96
N TYR A 94 2.00 -11.96 -13.91
CA TYR A 94 2.38 -13.33 -13.56
C TYR A 94 2.72 -13.50 -12.07
N GLN A 95 1.99 -12.78 -11.21
CA GLN A 95 2.02 -13.00 -9.76
C GLN A 95 1.46 -14.38 -9.39
N VAL A 96 1.88 -14.87 -8.23
CA VAL A 96 1.42 -16.15 -7.67
C VAL A 96 -0.08 -16.08 -7.34
N ALA A 97 -0.47 -15.03 -6.59
CA ALA A 97 -1.86 -14.78 -6.21
C ALA A 97 -2.62 -14.13 -7.38
N PRO A 98 -3.78 -14.68 -7.80
CA PRO A 98 -4.58 -14.10 -8.90
C PRO A 98 -5.00 -12.65 -8.67
N MET A 99 -5.40 -12.31 -7.43
CA MET A 99 -5.79 -10.95 -7.07
C MET A 99 -4.62 -9.97 -7.12
N ALA A 100 -3.42 -10.41 -6.72
CA ALA A 100 -2.21 -9.62 -6.86
C ALA A 100 -1.89 -9.34 -8.32
N GLY A 101 -2.00 -10.37 -9.18
CA GLY A 101 -1.82 -10.24 -10.62
C GLY A 101 -2.78 -9.23 -11.23
N LEU A 102 -4.07 -9.32 -10.88
CA LEU A 102 -5.08 -8.39 -11.34
C LEU A 102 -4.78 -6.95 -10.93
N ILE A 103 -4.51 -6.71 -9.64
CA ILE A 103 -4.30 -5.35 -9.10
C ILE A 103 -3.02 -4.73 -9.66
N ASP A 104 -1.90 -5.45 -9.63
CA ASP A 104 -0.63 -4.90 -10.09
C ASP A 104 -0.69 -4.61 -11.61
N THR A 105 -1.35 -5.46 -12.40
CA THR A 105 -1.57 -5.23 -13.85
C THR A 105 -2.46 -4.01 -14.09
N TRP A 106 -3.54 -3.87 -13.32
CA TRP A 106 -4.46 -2.74 -13.44
C TRP A 106 -3.79 -1.42 -13.10
N VAL A 107 -3.01 -1.40 -12.01
CA VAL A 107 -2.18 -0.25 -11.64
C VAL A 107 -1.16 0.08 -12.73
N PHE A 108 -0.46 -0.92 -13.26
CA PHE A 108 0.54 -0.72 -14.32
C PHE A 108 -0.06 -0.04 -15.56
N SER A 109 -1.23 -0.51 -16.03
CA SER A 109 -1.93 0.07 -17.19
C SER A 109 -2.33 1.54 -16.97
N TYR A 110 -2.78 1.87 -15.75
CA TYR A 110 -3.09 3.25 -15.37
C TYR A 110 -1.84 4.12 -15.26
N GLN A 111 -0.76 3.61 -14.65
CA GLN A 111 0.51 4.32 -14.53
C GLN A 111 1.13 4.61 -15.90
N MET A 112 1.08 3.65 -16.84
CA MET A 112 1.57 3.86 -18.21
C MET A 112 0.75 4.92 -18.95
N THR A 113 -0.58 4.90 -18.79
CA THR A 113 -1.43 5.97 -19.34
C THR A 113 -1.06 7.32 -18.77
N LYS A 114 -0.86 7.43 -17.45
CA LYS A 114 -0.49 8.69 -16.79
C LYS A 114 0.91 9.17 -17.18
N PHE A 115 1.84 8.25 -17.40
CA PHE A 115 3.19 8.54 -17.86
C PHE A 115 3.18 9.29 -19.20
N PHE A 116 2.41 8.82 -20.18
CA PHE A 116 2.28 9.49 -21.48
C PHE A 116 1.30 10.67 -21.46
N GLU A 117 0.28 10.66 -20.61
CA GLU A 117 -0.73 11.73 -20.59
C GLU A 117 -0.22 13.02 -19.95
N SER A 118 0.49 12.90 -18.82
CA SER A 118 0.81 14.02 -17.93
C SER A 118 2.14 13.89 -17.19
N GLY A 119 2.83 12.75 -17.36
CA GLY A 119 4.09 12.45 -16.69
C GLY A 119 5.32 12.78 -17.55
N ALA A 120 6.45 12.17 -17.19
CA ALA A 120 7.71 12.36 -17.89
C ALA A 120 7.71 11.86 -19.36
N GLY A 121 6.74 11.01 -19.71
CA GLY A 121 6.57 10.46 -21.06
C GLY A 121 5.82 11.37 -22.02
N GLN A 122 5.21 12.47 -21.56
CA GLN A 122 4.32 13.31 -22.39
C GLN A 122 5.03 13.88 -23.63
N ALA A 123 6.29 14.27 -23.50
CA ALA A 123 7.09 14.84 -24.59
C ALA A 123 8.06 13.81 -25.21
N LEU A 124 7.90 12.52 -24.89
CA LEU A 124 8.85 11.48 -25.27
C LEU A 124 8.79 11.14 -26.77
N PHE A 125 7.59 11.17 -27.33
CA PHE A 125 7.33 10.88 -28.73
C PHE A 125 6.64 12.07 -29.40
N ALA A 126 6.85 12.24 -30.70
CA ALA A 126 6.27 13.36 -31.45
C ALA A 126 4.75 13.19 -31.69
N GLN A 127 4.23 11.98 -31.57
CA GLN A 127 2.84 11.61 -31.86
C GLN A 127 2.19 10.98 -30.63
N ASP A 128 0.86 11.06 -30.58
CA ASP A 128 0.06 10.59 -29.45
C ASP A 128 -0.23 9.08 -29.48
N ASP A 129 0.29 8.30 -30.45
CA ASP A 129 0.00 6.87 -30.60
C ASP A 129 0.29 6.04 -29.35
N ALA A 130 1.40 6.32 -28.66
CA ALA A 130 1.73 5.66 -27.39
C ALA A 130 0.71 5.98 -26.29
N LEU A 131 0.22 7.23 -26.23
CA LEU A 131 -0.83 7.66 -25.32
C LEU A 131 -2.17 6.99 -25.66
N MET A 132 -2.53 6.93 -26.95
CA MET A 132 -3.76 6.29 -27.42
C MET A 132 -3.77 4.80 -27.11
N ALA A 133 -2.68 4.09 -27.40
CA ALA A 133 -2.52 2.67 -27.07
C ALA A 133 -2.61 2.43 -25.55
N SER A 134 -1.94 3.28 -24.75
CA SER A 134 -2.00 3.17 -23.28
C SER A 134 -3.42 3.37 -22.75
N LYS A 135 -4.16 4.37 -23.26
CA LYS A 135 -5.56 4.62 -22.88
C LYS A 135 -6.46 3.46 -23.25
N GLN A 136 -6.27 2.87 -24.44
CA GLN A 136 -7.03 1.72 -24.88
C GLN A 136 -6.80 0.52 -23.95
N LEU A 137 -5.54 0.20 -23.66
CA LEU A 137 -5.16 -0.89 -22.74
C LEU A 137 -5.69 -0.67 -21.32
N SER A 138 -5.66 0.58 -20.83
CA SER A 138 -6.25 0.91 -19.52
C SER A 138 -7.77 0.71 -19.49
N MET A 139 -8.47 1.04 -20.59
CA MET A 139 -9.91 0.83 -20.70
C MET A 139 -10.28 -0.65 -20.79
N GLU A 140 -9.52 -1.44 -21.56
CA GLU A 140 -9.68 -2.89 -21.65
C GLU A 140 -9.45 -3.56 -20.29
N MET A 141 -8.46 -3.09 -19.54
CA MET A 141 -8.18 -3.56 -18.19
C MET A 141 -9.33 -3.24 -17.21
N ASP A 142 -9.95 -2.06 -17.31
CA ASP A 142 -11.16 -1.73 -16.54
C ASP A 142 -12.32 -2.69 -16.88
N GLN A 143 -12.52 -2.99 -18.17
CA GLN A 143 -13.58 -3.90 -18.62
C GLN A 143 -13.34 -5.33 -18.12
N LEU A 144 -12.10 -5.82 -18.18
CA LEU A 144 -11.69 -7.10 -17.64
C LEU A 144 -11.93 -7.14 -16.13
N ALA A 145 -11.45 -6.14 -15.39
CA ALA A 145 -11.59 -6.07 -13.95
C ALA A 145 -13.07 -6.07 -13.52
N LYS A 146 -13.95 -5.39 -14.26
CA LYS A 146 -15.42 -5.43 -14.07
C LYS A 146 -16.03 -6.78 -14.41
N GLY A 147 -15.40 -7.53 -15.32
CA GLY A 147 -15.74 -8.91 -15.65
C GLY A 147 -15.53 -9.85 -14.47
N VAL A 148 -14.43 -9.69 -13.73
CA VAL A 148 -13.99 -10.59 -12.65
C VAL A 148 -14.38 -10.13 -11.24
N LEU A 149 -14.45 -8.82 -10.98
CA LEU A 149 -14.91 -8.23 -9.72
C LEU A 149 -16.36 -7.75 -9.87
N LYS A 150 -17.18 -7.90 -8.81
CA LYS A 150 -18.61 -7.53 -8.84
C LYS A 150 -18.95 -6.44 -7.83
N GLY A 151 -19.92 -5.59 -8.20
CA GLY A 151 -20.54 -4.62 -7.30
C GLY A 151 -19.54 -3.68 -6.62
N SER A 152 -19.58 -3.65 -5.29
CA SER A 152 -18.73 -2.80 -4.45
C SER A 152 -17.25 -3.17 -4.52
N ALA A 153 -16.90 -4.45 -4.74
CA ALA A 153 -15.50 -4.88 -4.81
C ALA A 153 -14.78 -4.27 -6.04
N PHE A 154 -15.48 -4.18 -7.18
CA PHE A 154 -14.96 -3.50 -8.36
C PHE A 154 -14.76 -2.01 -8.09
N GLN A 155 -15.77 -1.32 -7.54
CA GLN A 155 -15.71 0.13 -7.32
C GLN A 155 -14.62 0.54 -6.32
N SER A 156 -14.52 -0.18 -5.20
CA SER A 156 -13.47 0.07 -4.20
C SER A 156 -12.07 -0.20 -4.74
N THR A 157 -11.89 -1.33 -5.47
CA THR A 157 -10.61 -1.66 -6.09
C THR A 157 -10.24 -0.67 -7.19
N GLN A 158 -11.20 -0.24 -8.02
CA GLN A 158 -10.96 0.78 -9.05
C GLN A 158 -10.52 2.11 -8.42
N ALA A 159 -11.20 2.55 -7.36
CA ALA A 159 -10.84 3.76 -6.64
C ALA A 159 -9.40 3.68 -6.09
N PHE A 160 -9.05 2.54 -5.48
CA PHE A 160 -7.68 2.27 -5.03
C PHE A 160 -6.68 2.33 -6.20
N VAL A 161 -6.95 1.63 -7.31
CA VAL A 161 -6.04 1.56 -8.46
C VAL A 161 -5.76 2.95 -9.03
N VAL A 162 -6.83 3.74 -9.23
CA VAL A 162 -6.73 5.11 -9.75
C VAL A 162 -5.91 5.98 -8.81
N GLN A 163 -6.17 5.91 -7.51
CA GLN A 163 -5.44 6.69 -6.51
C GLN A 163 -3.97 6.26 -6.42
N PHE A 164 -3.70 4.96 -6.32
CA PHE A 164 -2.35 4.42 -6.19
C PHE A 164 -1.49 4.78 -7.42
N ALA A 165 -2.04 4.68 -8.62
CA ALA A 165 -1.34 5.05 -9.85
C ALA A 165 -1.00 6.56 -9.92
N GLN A 166 -1.84 7.42 -9.33
CA GLN A 166 -1.57 8.85 -9.22
C GLN A 166 -0.47 9.17 -8.20
N GLU A 167 -0.48 8.47 -7.07
CA GLU A 167 0.50 8.66 -5.99
C GLU A 167 1.87 8.06 -6.32
N ASN A 168 1.91 7.07 -7.21
CA ASN A 168 3.12 6.34 -7.60
C ASN A 168 3.31 6.39 -9.13
N PRO A 169 3.50 7.56 -9.76
CA PRO A 169 3.69 7.64 -11.20
C PRO A 169 5.01 7.00 -11.64
N PHE A 170 5.08 6.49 -12.87
CA PHE A 170 6.37 6.13 -13.46
C PHE A 170 7.24 7.38 -13.65
N SER A 171 8.48 7.33 -13.16
CA SER A 171 9.44 8.43 -13.25
C SER A 171 10.07 8.55 -14.63
N ASP A 172 10.23 7.43 -15.32
CA ASP A 172 10.94 7.31 -16.59
C ASP A 172 10.47 6.06 -17.34
N ILE A 173 11.01 5.87 -18.55
CA ILE A 173 10.61 4.80 -19.47
C ILE A 173 10.97 3.39 -18.96
N SER A 174 11.73 3.24 -17.86
CA SER A 174 12.01 1.93 -17.25
C SER A 174 10.77 1.28 -16.65
N PHE A 175 9.73 2.07 -16.38
CA PHE A 175 8.49 1.61 -15.74
C PHE A 175 8.73 0.81 -14.46
N THR A 176 9.69 1.27 -13.65
CA THR A 176 10.02 0.66 -12.37
C THR A 176 8.77 0.64 -11.48
N ARG A 177 8.21 -0.55 -11.27
CA ARG A 177 6.94 -0.73 -10.56
C ARG A 177 7.11 -0.70 -9.04
N THR A 178 6.13 -0.13 -8.36
CA THR A 178 5.93 -0.30 -6.92
C THR A 178 4.79 -1.32 -6.72
N PRO A 179 5.02 -2.47 -6.05
CA PRO A 179 3.97 -3.47 -5.85
C PRO A 179 2.75 -2.88 -5.12
N ALA A 180 1.58 -2.92 -5.76
CA ALA A 180 0.37 -2.27 -5.27
C ALA A 180 -0.47 -3.20 -4.39
N TYR A 181 -0.40 -4.50 -4.65
CA TYR A 181 -1.21 -5.50 -3.92
C TYR A 181 -1.10 -5.40 -2.40
N ARG A 182 0.10 -5.21 -1.84
CA ARG A 182 0.28 -5.09 -0.38
C ARG A 182 -0.46 -3.86 0.18
N LYS A 183 -0.40 -2.73 -0.53
CA LYS A 183 -1.11 -1.51 -0.14
C LYS A 183 -2.63 -1.65 -0.30
N TRP A 184 -3.06 -2.44 -1.27
CA TRP A 184 -4.47 -2.79 -1.41
C TRP A 184 -4.97 -3.67 -0.25
N LEU A 185 -4.17 -4.63 0.22
CA LEU A 185 -4.52 -5.42 1.41
C LEU A 185 -4.67 -4.53 2.66
N GLU A 186 -3.70 -3.62 2.87
CA GLU A 186 -3.73 -2.64 3.96
C GLU A 186 -4.99 -1.75 3.88
N SER A 187 -5.38 -1.28 2.69
CA SER A 187 -6.56 -0.42 2.53
C SER A 187 -7.90 -1.14 2.71
N ASN A 188 -7.90 -2.48 2.68
CA ASN A 188 -9.10 -3.30 2.84
C ASN A 188 -9.13 -4.04 4.18
N ASP A 189 -8.21 -3.72 5.11
CA ASP A 189 -8.08 -4.38 6.42
C ASP A 189 -7.91 -5.92 6.32
N ILE A 190 -7.30 -6.41 5.24
CA ILE A 190 -7.06 -7.85 5.01
C ILE A 190 -5.70 -8.23 5.64
N ASN A 191 -5.70 -9.24 6.50
CA ASN A 191 -4.46 -9.75 7.10
C ASN A 191 -3.55 -10.40 6.05
N GLY A 192 -2.25 -10.11 6.11
CA GLY A 192 -1.26 -10.65 5.17
C GLY A 192 -1.16 -12.18 5.16
N ASP A 193 -1.54 -12.85 6.26
CA ASP A 193 -1.53 -14.31 6.37
C ASP A 193 -2.64 -14.97 5.53
N GLU A 194 -3.80 -14.32 5.36
CA GLU A 194 -4.87 -14.80 4.47
C GLU A 194 -4.47 -14.70 2.99
N ALA A 195 -3.54 -13.81 2.64
CA ALA A 195 -3.07 -13.60 1.27
C ALA A 195 -2.06 -14.67 0.79
N VAL A 196 -1.50 -15.49 1.68
CA VAL A 196 -0.53 -16.56 1.36
C VAL A 196 -1.22 -17.87 0.94
N ALA A 197 -2.48 -18.07 1.33
CA ALA A 197 -3.26 -19.28 1.04
C ALA A 197 -3.66 -19.45 -0.44
N THR A 198 -3.28 -18.52 -1.33
CA THR A 198 -3.71 -18.49 -2.74
C THR A 198 -2.76 -19.22 -3.70
N LEU A 199 -1.86 -20.07 -3.20
CA LEU A 199 -0.96 -20.89 -4.04
C LEU A 199 -1.73 -21.90 -4.89
N GLY A 200 -2.91 -22.32 -4.44
CA GLY A 200 -3.68 -23.40 -5.05
C GLY A 200 -3.08 -24.76 -4.75
N THR A 201 -3.69 -25.80 -5.32
CA THR A 201 -3.24 -27.18 -5.27
C THR A 201 -1.99 -27.40 -6.14
N MET A 202 -1.24 -28.48 -5.89
CA MET A 202 -0.05 -28.83 -6.70
C MET A 202 -0.32 -28.83 -8.23
N PRO A 203 -1.43 -29.41 -8.75
CA PRO A 203 -1.74 -29.30 -10.18
C PRO A 203 -1.95 -27.86 -10.68
N GLU A 204 -2.57 -26.99 -9.87
CA GLU A 204 -2.77 -25.58 -10.21
C GLU A 204 -1.45 -24.79 -10.20
N ALA A 205 -0.55 -25.12 -9.29
CA ALA A 205 0.80 -24.57 -9.24
C ALA A 205 1.65 -25.04 -10.43
N LEU A 206 1.55 -26.31 -10.83
CA LEU A 206 2.23 -26.83 -12.04
C LEU A 206 1.67 -26.21 -13.32
N GLY A 207 0.36 -26.04 -13.40
CA GLY A 207 -0.27 -25.28 -14.49
C GLY A 207 0.26 -23.85 -14.55
N ASP A 208 0.39 -23.18 -13.40
CA ASP A 208 1.00 -21.85 -13.32
C ASP A 208 2.44 -21.81 -13.85
N VAL A 209 3.27 -22.77 -13.46
CA VAL A 209 4.65 -22.88 -13.94
C VAL A 209 4.69 -23.14 -15.45
N SER A 210 3.81 -24.00 -15.96
CA SER A 210 3.70 -24.28 -17.39
C SER A 210 3.32 -23.02 -18.18
N ASP A 211 2.34 -22.25 -17.72
CA ASP A 211 1.94 -20.99 -18.35
C ASP A 211 3.09 -19.98 -18.39
N LYS A 212 3.83 -19.84 -17.27
CA LYS A 212 5.00 -18.97 -17.18
C LYS A 212 6.12 -19.40 -18.12
N LEU A 213 6.36 -20.72 -18.25
CA LEU A 213 7.37 -21.25 -19.16
C LEU A 213 6.97 -21.01 -20.62
N SER A 214 5.69 -21.19 -20.95
CA SER A 214 5.15 -20.85 -22.27
C SER A 214 5.38 -19.36 -22.60
N LEU A 215 5.04 -18.46 -21.67
CA LEU A 215 5.31 -17.03 -21.81
C LEU A 215 6.80 -16.73 -22.01
N VAL A 216 7.68 -17.33 -21.21
CA VAL A 216 9.14 -17.12 -21.31
C VAL A 216 9.65 -17.58 -22.68
N SER A 217 9.15 -18.70 -23.19
CA SER A 217 9.44 -19.20 -24.55
C SER A 217 9.03 -18.22 -25.65
N GLU A 218 7.87 -17.58 -25.47
CA GLU A 218 7.31 -16.64 -26.43
C GLU A 218 7.99 -15.26 -26.40
N GLN A 219 8.15 -14.67 -25.21
CA GLN A 219 8.53 -13.26 -25.04
C GLN A 219 10.04 -13.03 -24.95
N THR A 220 10.79 -13.93 -24.31
CA THR A 220 12.24 -13.73 -24.11
C THR A 220 13.00 -13.50 -25.43
N PRO A 221 12.72 -14.25 -26.51
CA PRO A 221 13.42 -14.08 -27.77
C PRO A 221 13.14 -12.73 -28.43
N LYS A 222 11.88 -12.24 -28.34
CA LYS A 222 11.51 -10.89 -28.78
C LYS A 222 12.24 -9.80 -28.00
N VAL A 223 12.22 -9.88 -26.67
CA VAL A 223 12.89 -8.89 -25.80
C VAL A 223 14.40 -8.89 -26.02
N MET A 224 15.03 -10.05 -26.18
CA MET A 224 16.45 -10.17 -26.51
C MET A 224 16.75 -9.55 -27.88
N THR A 225 15.86 -9.74 -28.85
CA THR A 225 15.99 -9.14 -30.17
C THR A 225 15.97 -7.62 -30.10
N TRP A 226 15.02 -7.04 -29.36
CA TRP A 226 14.93 -5.59 -29.16
C TRP A 226 16.12 -5.03 -28.37
N LYS A 227 16.61 -5.74 -27.34
CA LYS A 227 17.81 -5.35 -26.57
C LYS A 227 19.04 -5.33 -27.47
N ALA A 228 19.20 -6.31 -28.34
CA ALA A 228 20.27 -6.34 -29.34
C ALA A 228 20.14 -5.21 -30.37
N GLN A 229 18.94 -4.95 -30.91
CA GLN A 229 18.69 -3.81 -31.80
C GLN A 229 19.05 -2.48 -31.13
N LEU A 230 18.67 -2.30 -29.85
CA LEU A 230 19.00 -1.13 -29.06
C LEU A 230 20.52 -0.97 -28.89
N LEU A 231 21.23 -2.06 -28.62
CA LEU A 231 22.70 -2.07 -28.58
C LEU A 231 23.30 -1.72 -29.95
N ALA A 232 22.77 -2.24 -31.05
CA ALA A 232 23.22 -1.92 -32.40
C ALA A 232 23.09 -0.43 -32.71
N LEU A 233 21.93 0.16 -32.43
CA LEU A 233 21.66 1.58 -32.67
C LEU A 233 22.61 2.51 -31.87
N ASN A 234 23.07 2.04 -30.72
CA ASN A 234 23.91 2.83 -29.79
C ASN A 234 25.39 2.40 -29.78
N SER A 235 25.81 1.47 -30.64
CA SER A 235 27.18 1.00 -30.72
C SER A 235 27.73 1.11 -32.14
N SER A 236 29.06 1.10 -32.28
CA SER A 236 29.74 1.06 -33.58
C SER A 236 29.84 -0.36 -34.18
N LEU A 237 29.08 -1.33 -33.66
CA LEU A 237 29.08 -2.72 -34.15
C LEU A 237 28.40 -2.77 -35.53
N SER A 238 29.01 -3.48 -36.48
CA SER A 238 28.46 -3.60 -37.84
C SER A 238 27.17 -4.43 -37.80
N GLY A 239 26.08 -3.89 -38.38
CA GLY A 239 24.76 -4.53 -38.32
C GLY A 239 24.71 -5.96 -38.85
N ALA A 240 25.63 -6.34 -39.75
CA ALA A 240 25.65 -7.66 -40.40
C ALA A 240 25.92 -8.84 -39.44
N GLU A 241 26.85 -8.71 -38.48
CA GLU A 241 27.15 -9.78 -37.52
C GLU A 241 26.04 -9.94 -36.48
N LEU A 242 25.37 -8.83 -36.14
CA LEU A 242 24.25 -8.84 -35.21
C LEU A 242 22.99 -9.45 -35.84
N THR A 243 22.65 -9.09 -37.08
CA THR A 243 21.49 -9.66 -37.78
C THR A 243 21.60 -11.18 -37.88
N ALA A 244 22.77 -11.72 -38.21
CA ALA A 244 22.98 -13.17 -38.27
C ALA A 244 22.80 -13.85 -36.90
N THR A 245 23.23 -13.19 -35.82
CA THR A 245 23.07 -13.71 -34.45
C THR A 245 21.60 -13.64 -34.01
N LEU A 246 20.90 -12.55 -34.32
CA LEU A 246 19.47 -12.38 -34.05
C LEU A 246 18.61 -13.41 -34.78
N GLN A 247 18.91 -13.62 -36.07
CA GLN A 247 18.25 -14.62 -36.90
C GLN A 247 18.38 -16.02 -36.27
N SER A 248 19.58 -16.41 -35.83
CA SER A 248 19.78 -17.74 -35.23
C SER A 248 19.10 -17.89 -33.86
N ILE A 249 19.02 -16.83 -33.06
CA ILE A 249 18.24 -16.82 -31.81
C ILE A 249 16.73 -16.96 -32.10
N GLN A 250 16.22 -16.24 -33.10
CA GLN A 250 14.82 -16.30 -33.50
C GLN A 250 14.44 -17.68 -34.06
N GLU A 251 15.30 -18.29 -34.88
CA GLU A 251 15.10 -19.64 -35.41
C GLU A 251 15.14 -20.69 -34.29
N SER A 252 16.09 -20.59 -33.35
CA SER A 252 16.14 -21.48 -32.18
C SER A 252 14.93 -21.30 -31.26
N SER A 253 14.44 -20.08 -31.13
CA SER A 253 13.24 -19.74 -30.37
C SER A 253 11.99 -20.34 -31.00
N GLN A 254 11.83 -20.19 -32.32
CA GLN A 254 10.70 -20.78 -33.04
C GLN A 254 10.70 -22.30 -32.89
N SER A 255 11.87 -22.93 -33.01
CA SER A 255 12.00 -24.38 -32.78
C SER A 255 11.66 -24.78 -31.34
N PHE A 256 11.91 -23.94 -30.34
CA PHE A 256 11.57 -24.20 -28.95
C PHE A 256 10.07 -23.98 -28.68
N GLN A 257 9.47 -22.93 -29.25
CA GLN A 257 8.02 -22.71 -29.21
C GLN A 257 7.28 -23.87 -29.88
N ASP A 258 7.69 -24.26 -31.09
CA ASP A 258 7.15 -25.41 -31.81
C ASP A 258 7.28 -26.70 -30.99
N PHE A 259 8.39 -26.88 -30.27
CA PHE A 259 8.58 -28.01 -29.36
C PHE A 259 7.59 -27.96 -28.19
N VAL A 260 7.42 -26.81 -27.53
CA VAL A 260 6.51 -26.62 -26.39
C VAL A 260 5.04 -26.81 -26.81
N GLU A 261 4.62 -26.23 -27.93
CA GLU A 261 3.24 -26.31 -28.43
C GLU A 261 2.87 -27.71 -28.95
N ASN A 262 3.77 -28.36 -29.70
CA ASN A 262 3.45 -29.63 -30.37
C ASN A 262 3.83 -30.87 -29.55
N ASN A 263 4.47 -30.71 -28.38
CA ASN A 263 4.79 -31.81 -27.47
C ASN A 263 4.16 -31.60 -26.07
N PRO A 264 2.82 -31.45 -25.97
CA PRO A 264 2.14 -31.19 -24.69
C PRO A 264 2.34 -32.33 -23.68
N GLU A 265 2.53 -33.56 -24.15
CA GLU A 265 2.86 -34.72 -23.31
C GLU A 265 4.23 -34.58 -22.64
N TYR A 266 5.22 -33.95 -23.28
CA TYR A 266 6.53 -33.71 -22.66
C TYR A 266 6.45 -32.61 -21.61
N MET A 267 5.69 -31.54 -21.84
CA MET A 267 5.44 -30.52 -20.83
C MET A 267 4.68 -31.08 -19.62
N ARG A 268 3.71 -31.96 -19.86
CA ARG A 268 2.99 -32.67 -18.80
C ARG A 268 3.92 -33.60 -18.00
N ASN A 269 4.76 -34.38 -18.67
CA ASN A 269 5.74 -35.25 -18.02
C ASN A 269 6.84 -34.47 -17.28
N LEU A 270 7.29 -33.34 -17.83
CA LEU A 270 8.29 -32.47 -17.20
C LEU A 270 7.70 -31.75 -15.98
N ALA A 271 6.45 -31.30 -16.07
CA ALA A 271 5.72 -30.79 -14.92
C ALA A 271 5.51 -31.86 -13.85
N GLU A 272 5.13 -33.08 -14.23
CA GLU A 272 4.97 -34.21 -13.30
C GLU A 272 6.30 -34.61 -12.65
N GLN A 273 7.40 -34.68 -13.40
CA GLN A 273 8.73 -34.94 -12.85
C GLN A 273 9.24 -33.80 -11.98
N MET A 274 9.04 -32.54 -12.37
CA MET A 274 9.36 -31.41 -11.50
C MET A 274 8.53 -31.43 -10.22
N ALA A 275 7.26 -31.83 -10.28
CA ALA A 275 6.43 -31.99 -9.08
C ALA A 275 7.04 -33.02 -8.12
N ILE A 276 7.46 -34.17 -8.66
CA ILE A 276 8.09 -35.24 -7.89
C ILE A 276 9.43 -34.79 -7.30
N GLU A 277 10.27 -34.13 -8.09
CA GLU A 277 11.61 -33.69 -7.68
C GLU A 277 11.58 -32.46 -6.74
N LEU A 278 10.56 -31.61 -6.84
CA LEU A 278 10.38 -30.45 -5.97
C LEU A 278 9.59 -30.77 -4.69
N GLN A 279 8.89 -31.91 -4.63
CA GLN A 279 8.16 -32.36 -3.44
C GLN A 279 9.00 -32.31 -2.16
N PRO A 280 10.26 -32.82 -2.12
CA PRO A 280 11.07 -32.78 -0.90
C PRO A 280 11.43 -31.34 -0.49
N LEU A 281 11.49 -30.43 -1.46
CA LEU A 281 11.85 -29.02 -1.26
C LEU A 281 10.65 -28.23 -0.75
N VAL A 282 9.44 -28.55 -1.22
CA VAL A 282 8.17 -28.05 -0.68
C VAL A 282 7.98 -28.56 0.75
N ASP A 283 8.20 -29.84 1.00
CA ASP A 283 8.09 -30.43 2.35
C ASP A 283 9.10 -29.79 3.34
N ASP A 284 10.32 -29.50 2.88
CA ASP A 284 11.34 -28.78 3.67
C ASP A 284 10.96 -27.30 3.93
N ILE A 285 10.32 -26.64 2.96
CA ILE A 285 9.80 -25.28 3.14
C ILE A 285 8.61 -25.27 4.09
N ASP A 286 7.67 -26.20 3.98
CA ASP A 286 6.49 -26.30 4.84
C ASP A 286 6.87 -26.58 6.29
N THR A 287 7.84 -27.47 6.51
CA THR A 287 8.39 -27.74 7.85
C THR A 287 9.10 -26.52 8.41
N LYS A 288 10.03 -25.90 7.66
CA LYS A 288 10.73 -24.68 8.11
C LYS A 288 9.80 -23.49 8.32
N THR A 289 8.76 -23.35 7.51
CA THR A 289 7.79 -22.26 7.60
C THR A 289 6.89 -22.46 8.82
N ASN A 290 6.40 -23.68 9.07
CA ASN A 290 5.66 -23.98 10.29
C ASN A 290 6.51 -23.76 11.55
N ASP A 291 7.77 -24.17 11.53
CA ASP A 291 8.70 -23.92 12.63
C ASP A 291 8.88 -22.40 12.86
N LYS A 292 9.11 -21.62 11.80
CA LYS A 292 9.24 -20.16 11.89
C LYS A 292 7.96 -19.45 12.34
N LEU A 293 6.79 -19.86 11.83
CA LEU A 293 5.50 -19.31 12.22
C LEU A 293 5.17 -19.63 13.68
N SER A 294 5.49 -20.85 14.13
CA SER A 294 5.35 -21.23 15.54
C SER A 294 6.24 -20.37 16.43
N GLN A 295 7.49 -20.12 16.03
CA GLN A 295 8.42 -19.24 16.73
C GLN A 295 7.89 -17.79 16.80
N LEU A 296 7.39 -17.26 15.68
CA LEU A 296 6.81 -15.90 15.63
C LEU A 296 5.54 -15.77 16.49
N SER A 297 4.69 -16.79 16.51
CA SER A 297 3.50 -16.82 17.38
C SER A 297 3.88 -16.78 18.87
N ILE A 298 4.92 -17.53 19.25
CA ILE A 298 5.47 -17.51 20.61
C ILE A 298 6.07 -16.13 20.95
N GLU A 299 6.88 -15.55 20.06
CA GLU A 299 7.47 -14.22 20.24
C GLU A 299 6.39 -13.13 20.35
N ARG A 300 5.33 -13.20 19.52
CA ARG A 300 4.20 -12.28 19.57
C ARG A 300 3.43 -12.41 20.89
N GLN A 301 3.14 -13.61 21.35
CA GLN A 301 2.44 -13.81 22.62
C GLN A 301 3.28 -13.31 23.82
N ALA A 302 4.61 -13.43 23.74
CA ALA A 302 5.52 -12.87 24.73
C ALA A 302 5.51 -11.33 24.70
N LEU A 303 5.51 -10.72 23.52
CA LEU A 303 5.40 -9.27 23.33
C LEU A 303 4.05 -8.74 23.82
N GLU A 304 2.93 -9.40 23.51
CA GLU A 304 1.61 -8.99 23.99
C GLU A 304 1.51 -9.01 25.52
N LYS A 305 2.09 -10.04 26.16
CA LYS A 305 2.19 -10.10 27.63
C LYS A 305 3.10 -9.00 28.20
N MET A 306 4.20 -8.67 27.53
CA MET A 306 5.09 -7.58 27.92
C MET A 306 4.38 -6.23 27.82
N VAL A 307 3.69 -5.96 26.71
CA VAL A 307 2.94 -4.72 26.47
C VAL A 307 1.79 -4.57 27.46
N GLU A 308 1.05 -5.64 27.77
CA GLU A 308 -0.01 -5.58 28.78
C GLU A 308 0.55 -5.27 30.17
N LYS A 309 1.71 -5.86 30.52
CA LYS A 309 2.41 -5.55 31.78
C LYS A 309 2.86 -4.08 31.83
N GLU A 310 3.50 -3.58 30.77
CA GLU A 310 3.91 -2.17 30.69
C GLU A 310 2.70 -1.23 30.76
N ARG A 311 1.59 -1.58 30.12
CA ARG A 311 0.35 -0.79 30.17
C ARG A 311 -0.20 -0.70 31.58
N ILE A 312 -0.25 -1.81 32.32
CA ILE A 312 -0.71 -1.83 33.72
C ILE A 312 0.23 -0.99 34.59
N GLU A 313 1.55 -1.13 34.41
CA GLU A 313 2.54 -0.34 35.14
C GLU A 313 2.41 1.16 34.85
N LEU A 314 2.24 1.56 33.58
CA LEU A 314 2.00 2.95 33.16
C LEU A 314 0.71 3.53 33.75
N ILE A 315 -0.40 2.79 33.71
CA ILE A 315 -1.67 3.23 34.32
C ILE A 315 -1.48 3.46 35.82
N SER A 316 -0.80 2.54 36.52
CA SER A 316 -0.51 2.68 37.95
C SER A 316 0.39 3.88 38.27
N MET A 317 1.33 4.20 37.37
CA MET A 317 2.17 5.39 37.49
C MET A 317 1.35 6.66 37.33
N ILE A 318 0.51 6.75 36.30
CA ILE A 318 -0.37 7.90 36.05
C ILE A 318 -1.34 8.10 37.22
N GLU A 319 -1.89 7.04 37.81
CA GLU A 319 -2.75 7.17 39.00
C GLU A 319 -2.00 7.73 40.22
N ARG A 320 -0.74 7.30 40.43
CA ARG A 320 0.11 7.86 41.49
C ARG A 320 0.43 9.34 41.24
N GLU A 321 0.78 9.70 40.02
CA GLU A 321 1.02 11.11 39.65
C GLU A 321 -0.24 11.95 39.82
N ARG A 322 -1.41 11.47 39.37
CA ARG A 322 -2.67 12.19 39.56
C ARG A 322 -3.01 12.39 41.04
N LYS A 323 -2.79 11.39 41.90
CA LYS A 323 -2.97 11.52 43.35
C LYS A 323 -1.99 12.54 43.94
N ALA A 324 -0.72 12.51 43.53
CA ALA A 324 0.27 13.50 43.97
C ALA A 324 -0.11 14.93 43.54
N ILE A 325 -0.52 15.10 42.27
CA ILE A 325 -1.00 16.38 41.74
C ILE A 325 -2.24 16.85 42.50
N ALA A 326 -3.21 15.97 42.79
CA ALA A 326 -4.41 16.33 43.54
C ALA A 326 -4.08 16.86 44.94
N VAL A 327 -3.10 16.29 45.63
CA VAL A 327 -2.61 16.76 46.94
C VAL A 327 -1.89 18.11 46.82
N ILE A 328 -1.07 18.29 45.79
CA ILE A 328 -0.41 19.58 45.53
C ILE A 328 -1.45 20.68 45.27
N VAL A 329 -2.41 20.41 44.39
CA VAL A 329 -3.48 21.35 44.04
C VAL A 329 -4.39 21.64 45.24
N SER A 330 -4.69 20.67 46.09
CA SER A 330 -5.47 20.92 47.31
C SER A 330 -4.72 21.81 48.29
N ASN A 331 -3.41 21.57 48.48
CA ASN A 331 -2.57 22.40 49.33
C ASN A 331 -2.43 23.83 48.80
N GLU A 332 -2.30 23.99 47.48
CA GLU A 332 -2.27 25.33 46.85
C GLU A 332 -3.62 26.05 46.98
N ARG A 333 -4.75 25.35 46.82
CA ARG A 333 -6.08 25.94 47.03
C ARG A 333 -6.31 26.37 48.48
N GLU A 334 -5.82 25.59 49.44
CA GLU A 334 -5.94 25.93 50.86
C GLU A 334 -5.12 27.18 51.20
N ARG A 335 -3.88 27.28 50.69
CA ARG A 335 -3.06 28.51 50.80
C ARG A 335 -3.71 29.70 50.10
N PHE A 336 -4.23 29.51 48.89
CA PHE A 336 -4.92 30.57 48.15
C PHE A 336 -6.18 31.08 48.86
N THR A 337 -6.92 30.19 49.54
CA THR A 337 -8.09 30.58 50.34
C THR A 337 -7.68 31.40 51.56
N GLN A 338 -6.59 31.01 52.24
CA GLN A 338 -6.03 31.78 53.35
C GLN A 338 -5.55 33.17 52.91
N ASP A 339 -4.85 33.25 51.77
CA ASP A 339 -4.38 34.52 51.20
C ASP A 339 -5.57 35.43 50.80
N ILE A 340 -6.65 34.86 50.25
CA ILE A 340 -7.88 35.62 49.95
C ILE A 340 -8.53 36.13 51.24
N ASP A 341 -8.65 35.32 52.28
CA ASP A 341 -9.27 35.75 53.54
C ASP A 341 -8.46 36.88 54.20
N GLN A 342 -7.13 36.77 54.19
CA GLN A 342 -6.22 37.81 54.68
C GLN A 342 -6.36 39.10 53.85
N MET A 343 -6.32 38.99 52.52
CA MET A 343 -6.44 40.13 51.62
C MET A 343 -7.83 40.80 51.70
N SER A 344 -8.89 40.02 51.92
CA SER A 344 -10.25 40.54 52.10
C SER A 344 -10.40 41.31 53.41
N GLN A 345 -9.78 40.82 54.51
CA GLN A 345 -9.73 41.55 55.77
C GLN A 345 -8.94 42.86 55.67
N ASP A 346 -7.81 42.86 54.96
CA ASP A 346 -7.00 44.06 54.77
C ASP A 346 -7.74 45.11 53.93
N ILE A 347 -8.45 44.70 52.86
CA ILE A 347 -9.28 45.59 52.04
C ILE A 347 -10.43 46.19 52.86
N VAL A 348 -11.13 45.37 53.66
CA VAL A 348 -12.23 45.85 54.51
C VAL A 348 -11.73 46.84 55.55
N THR A 349 -10.59 46.55 56.18
CA THR A 349 -9.98 47.43 57.19
C THR A 349 -9.56 48.75 56.56
N LEU A 350 -8.89 48.72 55.41
CA LEU A 350 -8.48 49.92 54.67
C LEU A 350 -9.69 50.75 54.20
N ALA A 351 -10.76 50.09 53.75
CA ALA A 351 -12.00 50.76 53.33
C ALA A 351 -12.69 51.46 54.51
N ILE A 352 -12.77 50.82 55.68
CA ILE A 352 -13.32 51.42 56.89
C ILE A 352 -12.47 52.60 57.35
N GLU A 353 -11.15 52.45 57.32
CA GLU A 353 -10.22 53.51 57.73
C GLU A 353 -10.35 54.74 56.81
N LYS A 354 -10.41 54.52 55.48
CA LYS A 354 -10.64 55.59 54.50
C LYS A 354 -12.03 56.21 54.62
N LEU A 355 -13.05 55.43 54.99
CA LEU A 355 -14.40 55.93 55.22
C LEU A 355 -14.45 56.82 56.47
N ILE A 356 -13.76 56.45 57.55
CA ILE A 356 -13.60 57.30 58.74
C ILE A 356 -12.87 58.60 58.40
N GLU A 357 -11.82 58.54 57.58
CA GLU A 357 -11.07 59.71 57.11
C GLU A 357 -11.93 60.66 56.27
N LEU A 358 -12.76 60.10 55.38
CA LEU A 358 -13.75 60.84 54.60
C LEU A 358 -14.79 61.52 55.50
N ILE A 359 -15.34 60.81 56.48
CA ILE A 359 -16.31 61.38 57.44
C ILE A 359 -15.68 62.54 58.21
N LYS A 360 -14.45 62.38 58.71
CA LYS A 360 -13.72 63.47 59.39
C LYS A 360 -13.53 64.68 58.48
N SER A 361 -13.14 64.45 57.23
CA SER A 361 -12.91 65.52 56.25
C SER A 361 -14.20 66.25 55.93
N VAL A 362 -15.30 65.53 55.66
CA VAL A 362 -16.62 66.10 55.39
C VAL A 362 -17.12 66.91 56.60
N LEU A 363 -16.95 66.40 57.81
CA LEU A 363 -17.36 67.09 59.03
C LEU A 363 -16.55 68.37 59.25
N LEU A 364 -15.24 68.35 58.96
CA LEU A 364 -14.38 69.53 58.99
C LEU A 364 -14.82 70.59 57.96
N TYR A 365 -15.07 70.19 56.71
CA TYR A 365 -15.58 71.10 55.68
C TYR A 365 -16.97 71.65 56.03
N PHE A 366 -17.82 70.84 56.67
CA PHE A 366 -19.14 71.28 57.13
C PHE A 366 -19.04 72.34 58.23
N VAL A 367 -18.14 72.16 59.21
CA VAL A 367 -17.87 73.18 60.24
C VAL A 367 -17.30 74.46 59.62
N LEU A 368 -16.36 74.35 58.68
CA LEU A 368 -15.83 75.50 57.93
C LEU A 368 -16.91 76.21 57.12
N PHE A 369 -17.84 75.46 56.53
CA PHE A 369 -18.97 75.99 55.78
C PHE A 369 -19.93 76.77 56.70
N ILE A 370 -20.28 76.23 57.87
CA ILE A 370 -21.08 76.93 58.88
C ILE A 370 -20.38 78.21 59.34
N LEU A 371 -19.08 78.13 59.65
CA LEU A 371 -18.29 79.31 60.01
C LEU A 371 -18.33 80.37 58.90
N THR A 372 -18.19 79.96 57.65
CA THR A 372 -18.24 80.88 56.51
C THR A 372 -19.62 81.53 56.38
N ILE A 373 -20.71 80.77 56.49
CA ILE A 373 -22.07 81.32 56.41
C ILE A 373 -22.37 82.30 57.55
N PHE A 374 -21.93 82.02 58.78
CA PHE A 374 -22.20 82.88 59.93
C PHE A 374 -21.29 84.11 59.99
N PHE A 375 -20.01 83.98 59.63
CA PHE A 375 -19.03 85.06 59.73
C PHE A 375 -18.90 85.91 58.46
N ALA A 376 -19.22 85.39 57.26
CA ALA A 376 -19.15 86.18 56.03
C ALA A 376 -20.14 87.38 56.00
N PRO A 377 -21.41 87.27 56.47
CA PRO A 377 -22.32 88.40 56.58
C PRO A 377 -21.83 89.47 57.57
N LEU A 378 -21.20 89.04 58.67
CA LEU A 378 -20.57 89.93 59.66
C LEU A 378 -19.35 90.66 59.07
N GLY A 379 -18.50 89.96 58.32
CA GLY A 379 -17.34 90.54 57.63
C GLY A 379 -17.73 91.52 56.52
N LEU A 380 -18.71 91.17 55.69
CA LEU A 380 -19.26 92.04 54.65
C LEU A 380 -19.98 93.26 55.26
N GLY A 381 -20.73 93.07 56.35
CA GLY A 381 -21.37 94.16 57.09
C GLY A 381 -20.37 95.15 57.68
N TYR A 382 -19.27 94.66 58.27
CA TYR A 382 -18.19 95.51 58.79
C TYR A 382 -17.47 96.28 57.67
N TYR A 383 -17.20 95.63 56.53
CA TYR A 383 -16.52 96.27 55.40
C TYR A 383 -17.37 97.33 54.70
N LEU A 384 -18.67 97.06 54.49
CA LEU A 384 -19.62 98.01 53.92
C LEU A 384 -19.89 99.19 54.87
N GLY A 385 -19.97 98.95 56.18
CA GLY A 385 -20.06 100.01 57.19
C GLY A 385 -18.85 100.94 57.21
N LYS A 386 -17.64 100.41 57.02
CA LYS A 386 -16.40 101.20 56.98
C LYS A 386 -16.28 102.09 55.73
N ARG A 387 -16.84 101.65 54.59
CA ARG A 387 -16.92 102.46 53.34
C ARG A 387 -18.02 103.53 53.36
N ALA A 388 -19.10 103.33 54.13
CA ALA A 388 -20.15 104.33 54.32
C ALA A 388 -19.69 105.53 55.18
N SER A 389 -18.69 105.34 56.05
CA SER A 389 -18.09 106.43 56.84
C SER A 389 -17.09 107.31 56.06
N THR A 390 -16.78 107.00 54.79
CA THR A 390 -15.75 107.71 53.99
C THR A 390 -16.32 108.53 52.81
N LYS A 391 -17.64 108.75 52.79
CA LYS A 391 -18.27 109.81 51.98
C LYS A 391 -19.30 110.55 52.85
N ALA A 392 -18.76 111.39 53.74
CA ALA A 392 -19.40 112.62 54.19
C ALA A 392 -18.76 113.78 53.42
#